data_AF-A0A024JYU2-F1
#
_entry.id   AF-A0A024JYU2-F1
#
_cell.length_a   1.000
_cell.length_b   1.000
_cell.length_c   1.000
_cell.angle_alpha   90.00
_cell.angle_beta   90.00
_cell.angle_gamma   90.00
#
_symmetry.space_group_name_H-M   'P 1'
#
loop_
_entity.id
_entity.type
_entity.pdbx_description
1 polymer ?
#
loop_
_entity_poly.entity_id
_entity_poly.type
_entity_poly.pdbx_seq_one_letter_code
_entity_poly.pdbx_strand_id
1 'polypeptide(L)'
;MISAFGRAHYVRYDESSATRLTEMARRVSDEYFGDLREIAERSHHDTVHARRMLKEFKGIGDTGVDIYLREVQDVWTWVRPYFDARAMGMAKKLGLPAEPAKLGALAPRANARLAAALVRASLDEDLRQRMAG
;
A
#
# COMPACT_ATOMS: atom_id res chain seq x y z
N MET A 1 -14.19 3.36 -22.54
CA MET A 1 -13.00 3.01 -21.70
C MET A 1 -11.72 3.65 -22.23
N ILE A 2 -11.54 3.79 -23.56
CA ILE A 2 -10.38 4.46 -24.19
C ILE A 2 -10.37 6.00 -24.00
N SER A 3 -11.55 6.65 -23.92
CA SER A 3 -11.65 8.12 -23.78
C SER A 3 -11.25 8.68 -22.41
N ALA A 4 -11.18 7.85 -21.36
CA ALA A 4 -10.79 8.29 -20.02
C ALA A 4 -9.26 8.53 -19.91
N PHE A 5 -8.46 7.89 -20.76
CA PHE A 5 -6.99 7.93 -20.69
C PHE A 5 -6.35 9.03 -21.55
N GLY A 6 -7.12 9.69 -22.43
CA GLY A 6 -6.59 10.71 -23.35
C GLY A 6 -6.26 12.07 -22.72
N ARG A 7 -6.78 12.39 -21.54
CA ARG A 7 -6.65 13.74 -20.94
C ARG A 7 -5.41 13.96 -20.06
N ALA A 8 -4.58 12.95 -19.83
CA ALA A 8 -3.47 13.02 -18.88
C ALA A 8 -2.06 12.91 -19.53
N HIS A 9 -1.93 12.92 -20.86
CA HIS A 9 -0.64 12.76 -21.55
C HIS A 9 0.20 11.54 -21.11
N TYR A 10 -0.44 10.45 -20.66
CA TYR A 10 0.20 9.16 -20.32
C TYR A 10 0.25 8.19 -21.51
N VAL A 11 0.65 8.65 -22.69
CA VAL A 11 0.56 7.88 -23.96
C VAL A 11 1.61 6.76 -24.05
N ARG A 12 2.45 6.54 -23.02
CA ARG A 12 3.48 5.47 -22.99
C ARG A 12 3.16 4.25 -22.12
N TYR A 13 2.01 4.21 -21.44
CA TYR A 13 1.49 2.98 -20.80
C TYR A 13 0.32 2.45 -21.61
N ASP A 14 0.65 2.09 -22.84
CA ASP A 14 -0.27 1.65 -23.88
C ASP A 14 -0.69 0.19 -23.61
N GLU A 15 -2.00 -0.07 -23.72
CA GLU A 15 -2.73 -1.34 -23.64
C GLU A 15 -2.46 -2.27 -22.44
N SER A 16 -1.22 -2.70 -22.21
CA SER A 16 -0.79 -3.61 -21.16
C SER A 16 -1.23 -3.22 -19.74
N SER A 17 -1.30 -1.92 -19.43
CA SER A 17 -1.81 -1.44 -18.13
C SER A 17 -3.32 -1.57 -18.02
N ALA A 18 -4.07 -1.25 -19.08
CA ALA A 18 -5.52 -1.42 -19.12
C ALA A 18 -5.92 -2.90 -19.07
N THR A 19 -5.17 -3.75 -19.77
CA THR A 19 -5.32 -5.22 -19.71
C THR A 19 -5.08 -5.74 -18.31
N ARG A 20 -3.98 -5.35 -17.64
CA ARG A 20 -3.70 -5.75 -16.25
C ARG A 20 -4.78 -5.30 -15.29
N LEU A 21 -5.28 -4.08 -15.42
CA LEU A 21 -6.37 -3.58 -14.57
C LEU A 21 -7.67 -4.38 -14.79
N THR A 22 -7.98 -4.71 -16.04
CA THR A 22 -9.15 -5.53 -16.40
C THR A 22 -9.02 -6.94 -15.85
N GLU A 23 -7.85 -7.57 -15.97
CA GLU A 23 -7.57 -8.90 -15.40
C GLU A 23 -7.69 -8.90 -13.87
N MET A 24 -7.15 -7.87 -13.19
CA MET A 24 -7.30 -7.72 -11.73
C MET A 24 -8.77 -7.54 -11.33
N ALA A 25 -9.51 -6.65 -11.99
CA ALA A 25 -10.93 -6.43 -11.70
C ALA A 25 -11.77 -7.69 -11.91
N ARG A 26 -11.49 -8.43 -12.99
CA ARG A 26 -12.14 -9.72 -13.26
C ARG A 26 -11.83 -10.74 -12.17
N ARG A 27 -10.58 -10.83 -11.72
CA ARG A 27 -10.21 -11.70 -10.61
C ARG A 27 -10.96 -11.36 -9.32
N VAL A 28 -11.07 -10.07 -8.98
CA VAL A 28 -11.86 -9.64 -7.82
C VAL A 28 -13.32 -10.07 -7.95
N SER A 29 -13.91 -9.92 -9.13
CA SER A 29 -15.29 -10.34 -9.39
C SER A 29 -15.46 -11.86 -9.30
N ASP A 30 -14.62 -12.62 -10.02
CA ASP A 30 -14.81 -14.05 -10.25
C ASP A 30 -14.36 -14.91 -9.04
N GLU A 31 -13.26 -14.54 -8.36
CA GLU A 31 -12.69 -15.34 -7.26
C GLU A 31 -13.05 -14.80 -5.86
N TYR A 32 -13.30 -13.50 -5.76
CA TYR A 32 -13.55 -12.80 -4.48
C TYR A 32 -14.96 -12.20 -4.41
N PHE A 33 -15.84 -12.52 -5.37
CA PHE A 33 -17.24 -12.08 -5.39
C PHE A 33 -17.42 -10.55 -5.30
N GLY A 34 -16.45 -9.80 -5.80
CA GLY A 34 -16.46 -8.33 -5.72
C GLY A 34 -15.97 -7.76 -4.38
N ASP A 35 -15.54 -8.59 -3.43
CA ASP A 35 -15.21 -8.18 -2.07
C ASP A 35 -13.80 -8.61 -1.64
N LEU A 36 -12.87 -7.66 -1.58
CA LEU A 36 -11.50 -7.94 -1.15
C LEU A 36 -11.38 -8.31 0.34
N ARG A 37 -12.44 -8.15 1.17
CA ARG A 37 -12.45 -8.67 2.55
C ARG A 37 -12.34 -10.19 2.58
N GLU A 38 -12.71 -10.87 1.50
CA GLU A 38 -12.43 -12.30 1.30
C GLU A 38 -10.95 -12.66 1.40
N ILE A 39 -10.03 -11.75 1.06
CA ILE A 39 -8.60 -11.97 1.27
C ILE A 39 -8.30 -12.07 2.77
N ALA A 40 -8.90 -11.22 3.61
CA ALA A 40 -8.68 -11.24 5.05
C ALA A 40 -9.17 -12.55 5.69
N GLU A 41 -10.36 -13.01 5.27
CA GLU A 41 -10.94 -14.27 5.75
C GLU A 41 -10.12 -15.48 5.29
N ARG A 42 -9.79 -15.56 4.00
CA ARG A 42 -9.02 -16.68 3.42
C ARG A 42 -7.56 -16.70 3.86
N SER A 43 -7.00 -15.54 4.22
CA SER A 43 -5.67 -15.47 4.83
C SER A 43 -5.68 -15.82 6.31
N HIS A 44 -6.84 -16.10 6.91
CA HIS A 44 -7.02 -16.31 8.35
C HIS A 44 -6.42 -15.18 9.18
N HIS A 45 -6.53 -13.93 8.70
CA HIS A 45 -5.92 -12.76 9.33
C HIS A 45 -4.39 -12.90 9.56
N ASP A 46 -3.71 -13.72 8.75
CA ASP A 46 -2.25 -13.80 8.74
C ASP A 46 -1.65 -12.92 7.64
N THR A 47 -0.74 -12.04 8.02
CA THR A 47 -0.12 -11.08 7.11
C THR A 47 0.73 -11.78 6.05
N VAL A 48 1.41 -12.89 6.36
CA VAL A 48 2.23 -13.61 5.37
C VAL A 48 1.35 -14.24 4.29
N HIS A 49 0.23 -14.85 4.67
CA HIS A 49 -0.76 -15.39 3.75
C HIS A 49 -1.43 -14.30 2.92
N ALA A 50 -1.81 -13.18 3.53
CA ALA A 50 -2.39 -12.05 2.81
C ALA A 50 -1.40 -11.49 1.77
N ARG A 51 -0.11 -11.34 2.13
CA ARG A 51 0.95 -10.96 1.18
C ARG A 51 1.03 -11.93 0.01
N ARG A 52 1.00 -13.24 0.27
CA ARG A 52 1.04 -14.26 -0.78
C ARG A 52 -0.14 -14.12 -1.74
N MET A 53 -1.36 -14.04 -1.22
CA MET A 53 -2.58 -13.88 -2.03
C MET A 53 -2.58 -12.60 -2.86
N LEU A 54 -2.16 -11.47 -2.27
CA LEU A 54 -2.06 -10.20 -2.99
C LEU A 54 -1.06 -10.28 -4.17
N LYS A 55 0.05 -11.03 -4.02
CA LYS A 55 1.03 -11.24 -5.10
C LYS A 55 0.50 -12.12 -6.25
N GLU A 56 -0.61 -12.82 -6.05
CA GLU A 56 -1.22 -13.60 -7.13
C GLU A 56 -1.92 -12.69 -8.15
N PHE A 57 -2.31 -11.46 -7.78
CA PHE A 57 -2.82 -10.48 -8.72
C PHE A 57 -1.72 -10.06 -9.71
N LYS A 58 -1.96 -10.28 -11.00
CA LYS A 58 -0.97 -9.99 -12.04
C LYS A 58 -0.57 -8.51 -12.03
N GLY A 59 0.73 -8.25 -11.91
CA GLY A 59 1.27 -6.89 -11.80
C GLY A 59 1.43 -6.38 -10.37
N ILE A 60 1.02 -7.14 -9.36
CA ILE A 60 1.26 -6.83 -7.95
C ILE A 60 2.52 -7.54 -7.46
N GLY A 61 3.62 -6.79 -7.40
CA GLY A 61 4.87 -7.21 -6.77
C GLY A 61 4.94 -6.84 -5.28
N ASP A 62 6.10 -7.03 -4.64
CA ASP A 62 6.29 -6.71 -3.22
C ASP A 62 5.95 -5.25 -2.89
N THR A 63 6.32 -4.31 -3.76
CA THR A 63 5.94 -2.89 -3.60
C THR A 63 4.42 -2.68 -3.61
N GLY A 64 3.69 -3.38 -4.49
CA GLY A 64 2.23 -3.27 -4.56
C GLY A 64 1.55 -3.83 -3.32
N VAL A 65 2.07 -4.94 -2.81
CA VAL A 65 1.64 -5.53 -1.53
C VAL A 65 1.93 -4.62 -0.35
N ASP A 66 3.12 -4.03 -0.30
CA ASP A 66 3.48 -3.08 0.77
C ASP A 66 2.57 -1.86 0.76
N ILE A 67 2.26 -1.32 -0.42
CA ILE A 67 1.27 -0.24 -0.56
C ILE A 67 -0.09 -0.69 -0.04
N TYR A 68 -0.60 -1.84 -0.51
CA TYR A 68 -1.93 -2.31 -0.10
C TYR A 68 -2.02 -2.50 1.42
N LEU A 69 -1.07 -3.23 2.03
CA LEU A 69 -1.06 -3.49 3.47
C LEU A 69 -0.88 -2.21 4.29
N ARG A 70 -0.06 -1.27 3.81
CA ARG A 70 0.10 0.03 4.45
C ARG A 70 -1.21 0.82 4.49
N GLU A 71 -1.97 0.86 3.40
CA GLU A 71 -3.21 1.63 3.33
C GLU A 71 -4.38 0.91 4.05
N VAL A 72 -4.46 -0.42 3.94
CA VAL A 72 -5.59 -1.21 4.47
C VAL A 72 -5.52 -1.42 5.99
N GLN A 73 -4.36 -1.27 6.64
CA GLN A 73 -4.19 -1.62 8.05
C GLN A 73 -5.11 -0.85 9.01
N ASP A 74 -5.67 0.28 8.59
CA ASP A 74 -6.66 1.00 9.41
C ASP A 74 -8.09 0.42 9.32
N VAL A 75 -8.34 -0.40 8.30
CA VAL A 75 -9.56 -1.21 8.11
C VAL A 75 -9.32 -2.64 8.62
N TRP A 76 -8.20 -3.26 8.24
CA TRP A 76 -7.75 -4.57 8.68
C TRP A 76 -6.79 -4.42 9.85
N THR A 77 -7.34 -4.18 11.04
CA THR A 77 -6.54 -3.81 12.22
C THR A 77 -5.57 -4.90 12.67
N TRP A 78 -5.76 -6.15 12.26
CA TRP A 78 -4.84 -7.27 12.48
C TRP A 78 -3.52 -7.13 11.69
N VAL A 79 -3.48 -6.27 10.66
CA VAL A 79 -2.26 -5.92 9.92
C VAL A 79 -1.38 -4.93 10.71
N ARG A 80 -1.95 -4.22 11.68
CA ARG A 80 -1.22 -3.18 12.42
C ARG A 80 -0.17 -3.78 13.37
N PRO A 81 0.95 -3.07 13.58
CA PRO A 81 1.45 -1.96 12.77
C PRO A 81 2.17 -2.44 11.50
N TYR A 82 1.85 -1.85 10.34
CA TYR A 82 2.55 -2.10 9.08
C TYR A 82 3.28 -0.85 8.61
N PHE A 83 4.61 -0.91 8.66
CA PHE A 83 5.50 0.10 8.10
C PHE A 83 6.48 -0.59 7.16
N ASP A 84 6.33 -0.32 5.86
CA ASP A 84 7.26 -0.84 4.85
C ASP A 84 8.67 -0.24 5.03
N ALA A 85 9.66 -0.82 4.34
CA ALA A 85 11.06 -0.41 4.46
C ALA A 85 11.27 1.08 4.16
N ARG A 86 10.46 1.67 3.28
CA ARG A 86 10.55 3.09 2.94
C ARG A 86 10.02 3.97 4.07
N ALA A 87 8.87 3.63 4.65
CA ALA A 87 8.33 4.31 5.83
C ALA A 87 9.30 4.24 7.02
N MET A 88 9.84 3.06 7.30
CA MET A 88 10.83 2.85 8.37
C MET A 88 12.13 3.63 8.13
N GLY A 89 12.62 3.65 6.89
CA GLY A 89 13.79 4.43 6.51
C GLY A 89 13.60 5.93 6.74
N MET A 90 12.41 6.46 6.45
CA MET A 90 12.09 7.86 6.71
C MET A 90 11.95 8.15 8.21
N ALA A 91 11.29 7.28 8.96
CA ALA A 91 11.17 7.42 10.42
C ALA A 91 12.55 7.55 11.07
N LYS A 92 13.49 6.68 10.70
CA LYS A 92 14.88 6.75 11.19
C LYS A 92 15.57 8.07 10.86
N LYS A 93 15.42 8.57 9.62
CA LYS A 93 16.01 9.86 9.19
C LYS A 93 15.42 11.07 9.92
N LEU A 94 14.17 11.00 10.35
CA LEU A 94 13.49 12.03 11.15
C LEU A 94 13.73 11.88 12.66
N GLY A 95 14.55 10.92 13.11
CA GLY A 95 14.77 10.67 14.54
C GLY A 95 13.58 10.04 15.27
N LEU A 96 12.59 9.52 14.53
CA LEU A 96 11.46 8.78 15.10
C LEU A 96 11.87 7.34 15.46
N PRO A 97 11.11 6.66 16.35
CA PRO A 97 11.39 5.27 16.69
C PRO A 97 11.48 4.37 15.43
N ALA A 98 12.60 3.66 15.29
CA ALA A 98 12.86 2.77 14.15
C ALA A 98 12.42 1.32 14.41
N GLU A 99 11.41 1.12 15.26
CA GLU A 99 10.77 -0.16 15.52
C GLU A 99 9.26 -0.03 15.24
N PRO A 100 8.64 -0.92 14.42
CA PRO A 100 7.24 -0.77 14.01
C PRO A 100 6.25 -0.61 15.16
N ALA A 101 6.44 -1.36 16.25
CA ALA A 101 5.58 -1.28 17.44
C ALA A 101 5.66 0.10 18.12
N LYS A 102 6.88 0.62 18.32
CA LYS A 102 7.12 1.93 18.94
C LYS A 102 6.65 3.07 18.04
N LEU A 103 6.87 2.94 16.73
CA LEU A 103 6.43 3.92 15.75
C LEU A 103 4.89 3.97 15.67
N GLY A 104 4.24 2.82 15.63
CA GLY A 104 2.77 2.72 15.63
C GLY A 104 2.12 3.27 16.90
N ALA A 105 2.81 3.19 18.05
CA ALA A 105 2.32 3.77 19.29
C ALA A 105 2.18 5.30 19.25
N LEU A 106 2.85 5.99 18.31
CA LEU A 106 2.67 7.45 18.10
C LEU A 106 1.33 7.79 17.45
N ALA A 107 0.69 6.83 16.76
CA ALA A 107 -0.55 7.03 16.03
C ALA A 107 -1.47 5.79 16.14
N PRO A 108 -1.90 5.38 17.36
CA PRO A 108 -2.49 4.06 17.62
C PRO A 108 -3.78 3.75 16.84
N ARG A 109 -4.45 4.79 16.30
CA ARG A 109 -5.66 4.66 15.48
C ARG A 109 -5.48 5.16 14.03
N ALA A 110 -4.25 5.50 13.64
CA ALA A 110 -3.94 6.16 12.39
C ALA A 110 -2.58 5.70 11.82
N ASN A 111 -2.26 4.41 11.98
CA ASN A 111 -0.99 3.86 11.51
C ASN A 111 -0.85 3.95 9.98
N ALA A 112 -1.95 3.74 9.23
CA ALA A 112 -1.92 3.90 7.78
C ALA A 112 -1.56 5.34 7.39
N ARG A 113 -2.17 6.34 8.05
CA ARG A 113 -1.89 7.76 7.82
C ARG A 113 -0.46 8.13 8.18
N LEU A 114 0.07 7.63 9.30
CA LEU A 114 1.47 7.86 9.68
C LEU A 114 2.44 7.25 8.67
N ALA A 115 2.22 5.99 8.29
CA ALA A 115 3.06 5.31 7.31
C ALA A 115 3.03 6.02 5.94
N ALA A 116 1.85 6.43 5.47
CA ALA A 116 1.71 7.19 4.22
C ALA A 116 2.41 8.55 4.28
N ALA A 117 2.35 9.26 5.42
CA ALA A 117 3.05 10.53 5.61
C ALA A 117 4.58 10.35 5.55
N LEU A 118 5.12 9.30 6.16
CA LEU A 118 6.54 8.96 6.09
C LEU A 118 6.98 8.62 4.66
N VAL A 119 6.17 7.88 3.91
CA VAL A 119 6.45 7.59 2.49
C VAL A 119 6.45 8.87 1.66
N ARG A 120 5.50 9.79 1.87
CA ARG A 120 5.46 11.09 1.17
C ARG A 120 6.67 11.95 1.49
N ALA A 121 7.04 12.05 2.77
CA ALA A 121 8.27 12.72 3.18
C ALA A 121 9.52 12.08 2.54
N SER A 122 9.55 10.77 2.34
CA SER A 122 10.70 10.14 1.68
C SER A 122 10.86 10.51 0.20
N LEU A 123 9.77 10.94 -0.46
CA LEU A 123 9.74 11.32 -1.87
C LEU A 123 9.98 12.82 -2.10
N ASP A 124 9.79 13.64 -1.08
CA ASP A 124 9.80 15.10 -1.17
C ASP A 124 11.01 15.66 -0.41
N GLU A 125 11.99 16.20 -1.15
CA GLU A 125 13.21 16.79 -0.58
C GLU A 125 12.90 18.08 0.20
N ASP A 126 11.94 18.89 -0.27
CA ASP A 126 11.57 20.15 0.39
C ASP A 126 10.81 19.87 1.69
N LEU A 127 9.91 18.88 1.68
CA LEU A 127 9.23 18.43 2.90
C LEU A 127 10.23 17.85 3.91
N ARG A 128 11.27 17.13 3.47
CA ARG A 128 12.34 16.65 4.36
C ARG A 128 13.08 17.80 5.05
N GLN A 129 13.44 18.85 4.31
CA GLN A 129 14.12 20.00 4.88
C GLN A 129 13.24 20.75 5.91
N ARG A 130 11.94 20.89 5.65
CA ARG A 130 10.99 21.55 6.57
C ARG A 130 10.69 20.76 7.83
N MET A 131 10.85 19.44 7.82
CA MET A 131 10.63 18.58 9.00
C MET A 131 11.88 18.40 9.88
N ALA A 132 13.07 18.73 9.35
CA ALA A 132 14.35 18.59 10.04
C ALA A 132 14.84 19.88 10.72
N GLY A 133 14.10 20.99 10.59
CA GLY A 133 14.33 22.27 11.28
C GLY A 133 13.26 22.53 12.34
#